data_AF-A0A183Q6N6-F1
#
_entry.id   AF-A0A183Q6N6-F1
#
_cell.length_a   1.000
_cell.length_b   1.000
_cell.length_c   1.000
_cell.angle_alpha   90.00
_cell.angle_beta   90.00
_cell.angle_gamma   90.00
#
_symmetry.space_group_name_H-M   'P 1'
#
loop_
_entity.id
_entity.type
_entity.pdbx_description
1 polymer ?
#
loop_
_entity_poly.entity_id
_entity_poly.type
_entity_poly.pdbx_seq_one_letter_code
_entity_poly.pdbx_strand_id
1 'polypeptide(L)'
;MDALRATLDSTDGQVATVSRTSSPPPLDLLSPPPVVAEYWCHTQMKYVWTISNFSFCREEMGEVVKSSFFSCGPNDKLKWCLRINPKGLDEESREYLSLYLLLVNCGTKSEARAKFKFSILNAKREETKAMESQRAYRFVQGKDWGFKKFIRRDVLMDEANGLLPNDRLTILCEV
;
A
#
# COMPACT_ATOMS: atom_id res chain seq x y z
N MET A 1 20.50 -68.04 66.44
CA MET A 1 21.41 -69.19 66.45
C MET A 1 21.77 -69.47 65.02
N ASP A 2 23.07 -69.41 64.77
CA ASP A 2 23.75 -69.50 63.49
C ASP A 2 23.47 -70.76 62.68
N ALA A 3 23.52 -70.60 61.36
CA ALA A 3 24.03 -71.57 60.38
C ALA A 3 24.22 -70.75 59.09
N LEU A 4 25.40 -70.29 58.68
CA LEU A 4 26.67 -70.94 58.32
C LEU A 4 26.60 -71.91 57.11
N ARG A 5 27.38 -71.54 56.07
CA ARG A 5 27.94 -72.31 54.92
C ARG A 5 26.97 -72.61 53.75
N ALA A 6 27.37 -72.58 52.47
CA ALA A 6 28.68 -72.69 51.81
C ALA A 6 28.57 -72.10 50.36
N THR A 7 29.52 -71.31 49.82
CA THR A 7 30.62 -71.66 48.85
C THR A 7 30.14 -72.44 47.61
N LEU A 8 30.52 -72.25 46.34
CA LEU A 8 31.46 -71.50 45.46
C LEU A 8 30.72 -71.45 44.08
N ASP A 9 31.08 -70.79 42.97
CA ASP A 9 32.37 -70.77 42.28
C ASP A 9 32.31 -69.87 41.01
N SER A 10 33.50 -69.43 40.62
CA SER A 10 34.10 -69.11 39.32
C SER A 10 33.29 -68.57 38.10
N THR A 11 33.82 -67.44 37.59
CA THR A 11 34.11 -67.09 36.17
C THR A 11 33.05 -67.26 35.08
N ASP A 12 32.67 -66.16 34.41
CA ASP A 12 33.34 -65.80 33.16
C ASP A 12 32.98 -64.37 32.71
N GLY A 13 34.00 -63.67 32.19
CA GLY A 13 33.85 -62.36 31.59
C GLY A 13 33.29 -62.46 30.17
N GLN A 14 32.25 -61.68 29.89
CA GLN A 14 31.88 -61.31 28.53
C GLN A 14 31.72 -59.79 28.43
N VAL A 15 32.57 -59.21 27.60
CA VAL A 15 32.53 -57.82 27.16
C VAL A 15 31.37 -57.67 26.19
N ALA A 16 30.37 -56.86 26.54
CA ALA A 16 29.35 -56.38 25.62
C ALA A 16 29.48 -54.86 25.47
N THR A 17 29.94 -54.45 24.29
CA THR A 17 29.88 -53.08 23.78
C THR A 17 28.43 -52.61 23.68
N VAL A 18 28.08 -51.51 24.36
CA VAL A 18 26.79 -50.84 24.20
C VAL A 18 26.98 -49.59 23.35
N SER A 19 26.62 -49.70 22.07
CA SER A 19 26.44 -48.57 21.16
C SER A 19 25.22 -47.76 21.61
N ARG A 20 25.40 -46.60 22.22
CA ARG A 20 24.31 -45.64 22.49
C ARG A 20 24.36 -44.53 21.44
N THR A 21 23.65 -44.71 20.33
CA THR A 21 23.27 -43.59 19.47
C THR A 21 22.03 -42.93 20.05
N SER A 22 22.20 -41.83 20.78
CA SER A 22 21.10 -40.94 21.14
C SER A 22 20.76 -40.08 19.92
N SER A 23 19.67 -40.40 19.23
CA SER A 23 19.10 -39.52 18.21
C SER A 23 18.60 -38.23 18.89
N PRO A 24 18.93 -37.03 18.39
CA PRO A 24 18.33 -35.80 18.89
C PRO A 24 16.85 -35.72 18.46
N PRO A 25 15.99 -35.02 19.23
CA PRO A 25 14.60 -34.79 18.84
C PRO A 25 14.55 -33.96 17.55
N PRO A 26 13.47 -34.08 16.75
CA PRO A 26 13.34 -33.29 15.54
C PRO A 26 13.33 -31.81 15.91
N LEU A 27 14.15 -31.02 15.21
CA LEU A 27 14.06 -29.57 15.23
C LEU A 27 12.69 -29.21 14.64
N ASP A 28 11.72 -28.88 15.50
CA ASP A 28 10.52 -28.17 15.09
C ASP A 28 11.00 -26.92 14.37
N LEU A 29 10.87 -26.95 13.04
CA LEU A 29 11.07 -25.81 12.16
C LEU A 29 9.97 -24.81 12.50
N LEU A 30 10.23 -24.00 13.54
CA LEU A 30 9.63 -22.70 13.71
C LEU A 30 9.88 -21.95 12.41
N SER A 31 8.88 -21.99 11.53
CA SER A 31 8.82 -21.03 10.43
C SER A 31 8.98 -19.67 11.08
N PRO A 32 9.97 -18.85 10.69
CA PRO A 32 10.09 -17.53 11.27
C PRO A 32 8.75 -16.84 11.11
N PRO A 33 8.22 -16.18 12.16
CA PRO A 33 7.01 -15.40 12.01
C PRO A 33 7.19 -14.48 10.80
N PRO A 34 6.14 -14.26 9.97
CA PRO A 34 6.27 -13.42 8.81
C PRO A 34 6.92 -12.12 9.27
N VAL A 35 8.04 -11.74 8.64
CA VAL A 35 8.76 -10.51 8.94
C VAL A 35 7.81 -9.36 8.60
N VAL A 36 6.98 -8.98 9.58
CA VAL A 36 6.21 -7.76 9.53
C VAL A 36 7.24 -6.67 9.72
N ALA A 37 7.49 -5.88 8.68
CA ALA A 37 8.39 -4.75 8.80
C ALA A 37 7.92 -3.84 9.94
N GLU A 38 8.64 -3.85 11.07
CA GLU A 38 8.30 -3.09 12.27
C GLU A 38 8.67 -1.60 12.14
N TYR A 39 9.39 -1.23 11.08
CA TYR A 39 9.85 0.13 10.85
C TYR A 39 9.41 0.60 9.46
N TRP A 40 8.17 1.07 9.36
CA TRP A 40 7.74 1.86 8.22
C TRP A 40 8.35 3.25 8.36
N CYS A 41 9.16 3.69 7.40
CA CYS A 41 9.42 5.12 7.25
C CYS A 41 8.10 5.79 6.89
N HIS A 42 7.45 6.43 7.87
CA HIS A 42 6.27 7.26 7.64
C HIS A 42 6.71 8.53 6.91
N THR A 43 6.71 8.47 5.59
CA THR A 43 6.90 9.65 4.76
C THR A 43 5.51 10.10 4.34
N GLN A 44 5.03 11.20 4.93
CA GLN A 44 3.77 11.82 4.52
C GLN A 44 4.10 12.96 3.57
N MET A 45 3.47 12.98 2.41
CA MET A 45 3.63 14.05 1.44
C MET A 45 2.28 14.62 1.02
N LYS A 46 2.25 15.93 0.74
CA LYS A 46 1.07 16.64 0.24
C LYS A 46 1.37 17.23 -1.13
N TYR A 47 0.47 17.00 -2.08
CA TYR A 47 0.56 17.53 -3.43
C TYR A 47 -0.76 18.21 -3.81
N VAL A 48 -0.68 19.48 -4.20
CA VAL A 48 -1.83 20.26 -4.65
C VAL A 48 -1.75 20.41 -6.16
N TRP A 49 -2.80 19.99 -6.85
CA TRP A 49 -2.94 20.13 -8.29
C TRP A 49 -4.18 20.96 -8.62
N THR A 50 -3.97 22.05 -9.35
CA THR A 50 -5.08 22.87 -9.87
C THR A 50 -5.17 22.74 -11.38
N ILE A 51 -6.37 22.39 -11.85
CA ILE A 51 -6.76 22.39 -13.25
C ILE A 51 -7.63 23.63 -13.45
N SER A 52 -7.26 24.47 -14.42
CA SER A 52 -7.99 25.71 -14.71
C SER A 52 -8.92 25.52 -15.90
N ASN A 53 -9.98 26.33 -15.97
CA ASN A 53 -11.01 26.25 -17.00
C ASN A 53 -11.62 24.84 -17.07
N PHE A 54 -11.94 24.25 -15.91
CA PHE A 54 -12.32 22.85 -15.81
C PHE A 54 -13.63 22.53 -16.55
N SER A 55 -14.57 23.48 -16.58
CA SER A 55 -15.81 23.36 -17.35
C SER A 55 -15.58 23.19 -18.86
N PHE A 56 -14.41 23.60 -19.37
CA PHE A 56 -14.00 23.49 -20.77
C PHE A 56 -13.14 22.25 -21.06
N CYS A 57 -12.98 21.32 -20.12
CA CYS A 57 -12.28 20.05 -20.35
C CYS A 57 -12.91 19.32 -21.55
N ARG A 58 -12.13 19.11 -22.61
CA ARG A 58 -12.60 18.48 -23.85
C ARG A 58 -12.51 16.96 -23.81
N GLU A 59 -11.81 16.42 -22.81
CA GLU A 59 -11.60 14.99 -22.62
C GLU A 59 -12.94 14.25 -22.66
N GLU A 60 -13.00 13.23 -23.50
CA GLU A 60 -14.12 12.30 -23.57
C GLU A 60 -13.98 11.19 -22.53
N MET A 61 -15.02 10.36 -22.40
CA MET A 61 -15.01 9.23 -21.49
C MET A 61 -13.80 8.31 -21.76
N GLY A 62 -13.08 7.93 -20.71
CA GLY A 62 -11.85 7.15 -20.80
C GLY A 62 -10.59 7.97 -21.10
N GLU A 63 -10.72 9.21 -21.59
CA GLU A 63 -9.58 10.11 -21.78
C GLU A 63 -9.08 10.69 -20.45
N VAL A 64 -7.79 11.01 -20.39
CA VAL A 64 -7.07 11.23 -19.13
C VAL A 64 -6.35 12.57 -19.15
N VAL A 65 -6.54 13.35 -18.09
CA VAL A 65 -5.68 14.49 -17.75
C VAL A 65 -4.68 14.05 -16.68
N LYS A 66 -3.41 14.41 -16.83
CA LYS A 66 -2.34 14.08 -15.87
C LYS A 66 -1.77 15.34 -15.21
N SER A 67 -1.43 15.23 -13.94
CA SER A 67 -0.65 16.27 -13.26
C SER A 67 0.82 16.22 -13.66
N SER A 68 1.57 17.25 -13.28
CA SER A 68 3.04 17.17 -13.19
C SER A 68 3.48 16.04 -12.25
N PHE A 69 4.73 15.60 -12.43
CA PHE A 69 5.33 14.62 -11.53
C PHE A 69 5.69 15.23 -10.18
N PHE A 70 5.57 14.45 -9.11
CA PHE A 70 5.95 14.83 -7.77
C PHE A 70 6.61 13.67 -7.01
N SER A 71 7.33 13.99 -5.94
CA SER A 71 8.05 13.04 -5.08
C SER A 71 7.98 13.51 -3.63
N CYS A 72 8.28 12.64 -2.65
CA CYS A 72 8.25 13.02 -1.23
C CYS A 72 9.37 13.99 -0.84
N GLY A 73 10.42 14.08 -1.66
CA GLY A 73 11.52 15.01 -1.46
C GLY A 73 12.47 15.07 -2.67
N PRO A 74 13.44 15.98 -2.66
CA PRO A 74 14.34 16.23 -3.80
C PRO A 74 15.17 15.02 -4.22
N ASN A 75 15.52 14.16 -3.26
CA ASN A 75 16.33 12.96 -3.47
C ASN A 75 15.50 11.67 -3.57
N ASP A 76 14.17 11.78 -3.48
CA ASP A 76 13.30 10.62 -3.61
C ASP A 76 13.22 10.18 -5.08
N LYS A 77 13.49 8.89 -5.28
CA LYS A 77 13.47 8.27 -6.61
C LYS A 77 12.06 7.88 -7.03
N LEU A 78 11.12 7.79 -6.08
CA LEU A 78 9.73 7.52 -6.38
C LEU A 78 9.12 8.76 -7.04
N LYS A 79 8.64 8.59 -8.26
CA LYS A 79 7.92 9.64 -9.00
C LYS A 79 6.47 9.24 -9.12
N TRP A 80 5.59 10.15 -8.72
CA TRP A 80 4.15 9.98 -8.73
C TRP A 80 3.52 11.02 -9.65
N CYS A 81 2.31 10.76 -10.13
CA CYS A 81 1.43 11.80 -10.65
C CYS A 81 -0.03 11.45 -10.34
N LEU A 82 -0.89 12.46 -10.41
CA LEU A 82 -2.34 12.27 -10.42
C LEU A 82 -2.83 12.07 -11.86
N ARG A 83 -3.88 11.29 -12.00
CA ARG A 83 -4.64 11.09 -13.24
C ARG A 83 -6.12 11.31 -12.94
N ILE A 84 -6.79 12.08 -13.78
CA ILE A 84 -8.25 12.15 -13.75
C ILE A 84 -8.86 11.75 -15.09
N ASN A 85 -10.07 11.21 -15.03
CA ASN A 85 -10.97 11.09 -16.16
C ASN A 85 -12.17 12.02 -15.89
N PRO A 86 -12.21 13.23 -16.48
CA PRO A 86 -13.25 14.22 -16.18
C PRO A 86 -14.68 13.73 -16.47
N LYS A 87 -14.83 12.86 -17.47
CA LYS A 87 -16.11 12.26 -17.90
C LYS A 87 -16.21 10.75 -17.61
N GLY A 88 -15.51 10.28 -16.58
CA GLY A 88 -15.50 8.88 -16.17
C GLY A 88 -14.51 8.03 -16.97
N LEU A 89 -14.09 6.90 -16.38
CA LEU A 89 -13.16 5.96 -17.01
C LEU A 89 -13.85 5.06 -18.04
N ASP A 90 -15.10 4.70 -17.78
CA ASP A 90 -15.93 3.81 -18.59
C ASP A 90 -17.42 4.04 -18.30
N GLU A 91 -18.30 3.29 -18.96
CA GLU A 91 -19.76 3.44 -18.87
C GLU A 91 -20.29 3.35 -17.42
N GLU A 92 -19.67 2.51 -16.57
CA GLU A 92 -20.08 2.38 -15.18
C GLU A 92 -19.84 3.67 -14.37
N SER A 93 -18.90 4.48 -14.81
CA SER A 93 -18.41 5.68 -14.14
C SER A 93 -18.64 6.98 -14.92
N ARG A 94 -19.40 6.95 -16.02
CA ARG A 94 -19.70 8.10 -16.89
C ARG A 94 -20.22 9.36 -16.20
N GLU A 95 -20.97 9.18 -15.10
CA GLU A 95 -21.55 10.29 -14.33
C GLU A 95 -20.61 10.78 -13.22
N TYR A 96 -19.39 10.26 -13.16
CA TYR A 96 -18.41 10.57 -12.13
C TYR A 96 -17.11 11.09 -12.76
N LEU A 97 -16.41 11.92 -12.01
CA LEU A 97 -14.98 12.11 -12.21
C LEU A 97 -14.26 10.94 -11.53
N SER A 98 -13.37 10.28 -12.26
CA SER A 98 -12.47 9.27 -11.71
C SER A 98 -11.11 9.90 -11.38
N LEU A 99 -10.50 9.51 -10.26
CA LEU A 99 -9.23 10.08 -9.78
C LEU A 99 -8.30 9.00 -9.25
N TYR A 100 -7.05 9.01 -9.70
CA TYR A 100 -6.05 8.00 -9.38
C TYR A 100 -4.68 8.61 -9.07
N LEU A 101 -3.96 7.94 -8.17
CA LEU A 101 -2.54 8.12 -7.94
C LEU A 101 -1.79 7.08 -8.77
N LEU A 102 -0.85 7.51 -9.61
CA LEU A 102 -0.01 6.64 -10.43
C LEU A 102 1.44 6.68 -9.93
N LEU A 103 2.04 5.51 -9.72
CA LEU A 103 3.49 5.40 -9.55
C LEU A 103 4.17 5.37 -10.93
N VAL A 104 4.82 6.47 -11.30
CA VAL A 104 5.47 6.65 -12.61
C VAL A 104 6.86 6.03 -12.64
N ASN A 105 7.63 6.15 -11.54
CA ASN A 105 8.96 5.57 -11.42
C ASN A 105 9.14 4.99 -10.02
N CYS A 106 9.61 3.75 -9.93
CA CYS A 106 9.90 3.08 -8.65
C CYS A 106 11.39 3.16 -8.25
N GLY A 107 12.21 3.85 -9.04
CA GLY A 107 13.64 3.98 -8.80
C GLY A 107 14.35 2.64 -8.88
N THR A 108 15.18 2.32 -7.88
CA THR A 108 15.86 1.02 -7.76
C THR A 108 15.04 -0.01 -6.98
N LYS A 109 13.86 0.37 -6.49
CA LYS A 109 12.95 -0.53 -5.77
C LYS A 109 12.03 -1.24 -6.78
N SER A 110 11.53 -2.42 -6.42
CA SER A 110 10.54 -3.15 -7.22
C SER A 110 9.10 -2.67 -6.99
N GLU A 111 8.80 -2.18 -5.78
CA GLU A 111 7.48 -1.68 -5.40
C GLU A 111 7.54 -0.58 -4.32
N ALA A 112 6.43 0.15 -4.19
CA ALA A 112 6.13 1.03 -3.07
C ALA A 112 4.78 0.66 -2.46
N ARG A 113 4.63 0.82 -1.14
CA ARG A 113 3.35 0.69 -0.45
C ARG A 113 2.94 2.04 0.11
N ALA A 114 1.74 2.49 -0.23
CA ALA A 114 1.26 3.80 0.17
C ALA A 114 -0.23 3.75 0.52
N LYS A 115 -0.60 4.47 1.57
CA LYS A 115 -1.97 4.97 1.74
C LYS A 115 -2.08 6.28 0.98
N PHE A 116 -3.27 6.67 0.60
CA PHE A 116 -3.48 7.96 -0.02
C PHE A 116 -4.88 8.48 0.28
N LYS A 117 -4.99 9.80 0.33
CA LYS A 117 -6.24 10.54 0.47
C LYS A 117 -6.31 11.59 -0.62
N PHE A 118 -7.49 11.74 -1.21
CA PHE A 118 -7.80 12.85 -2.11
C PHE A 118 -8.90 13.71 -1.51
N SER A 119 -8.79 15.02 -1.68
CA SER A 119 -9.83 15.98 -1.34
C SER A 119 -9.88 17.11 -2.37
N ILE A 120 -11.04 17.76 -2.48
CA ILE A 120 -11.22 18.97 -3.28
C ILE A 120 -11.10 20.17 -2.35
N LEU A 121 -10.25 21.14 -2.71
CA LEU A 121 -10.11 22.38 -1.97
C LEU A 121 -11.14 23.40 -2.44
N ASN A 122 -11.97 23.90 -1.52
CA ASN A 122 -12.92 24.98 -1.81
C ASN A 122 -12.22 26.35 -1.92
N ALA A 123 -13.00 27.42 -2.13
CA ALA A 123 -12.49 28.79 -2.22
C ALA A 123 -11.69 29.25 -0.98
N LYS A 124 -11.98 28.69 0.20
CA LYS A 124 -11.31 28.97 1.47
C LYS A 124 -10.08 28.09 1.72
N ARG A 125 -9.70 27.24 0.76
CA ARG A 125 -8.65 26.21 0.89
C ARG A 125 -8.96 25.13 1.93
N GLU A 126 -10.22 24.95 2.28
CA GLU A 126 -10.66 23.87 3.16
C GLU A 126 -10.86 22.59 2.35
N GLU A 127 -10.52 21.46 2.94
CA GLU A 127 -10.70 20.15 2.34
C GLU A 127 -12.18 19.73 2.34
N THR A 128 -12.69 19.32 1.19
CA THR A 128 -14.05 18.82 1.01
C THR A 128 -14.04 17.56 0.16
N LYS A 129 -15.18 16.83 0.13
CA LYS A 129 -15.39 15.64 -0.72
C LYS A 129 -14.22 14.63 -0.65
N ALA A 130 -13.72 14.40 0.55
CA ALA A 130 -12.53 13.59 0.75
C ALA A 130 -12.82 12.08 0.60
N MET A 131 -11.89 11.35 0.00
CA MET A 131 -11.87 9.88 -0.01
C MET A 131 -10.45 9.39 0.29
N GLU A 132 -10.35 8.39 1.16
CA GLU A 132 -9.07 7.80 1.58
C GLU A 132 -9.04 6.30 1.30
N SER A 133 -7.86 5.80 0.91
CA SER A 133 -7.59 4.39 0.78
C SER A 133 -7.79 3.66 2.12
N GLN A 134 -8.57 2.58 2.14
CA GLN A 134 -8.81 1.82 3.38
C GLN A 134 -7.53 1.19 3.98
N ARG A 135 -6.53 0.96 3.13
CA ARG A 135 -5.26 0.32 3.49
C ARG A 135 -4.14 0.82 2.58
N ALA A 136 -2.90 0.48 2.94
CA ALA A 136 -1.78 0.69 2.03
C ALA A 136 -1.93 -0.23 0.81
N TYR A 137 -1.90 0.36 -0.38
CA TYR A 137 -1.91 -0.38 -1.64
C TYR A 137 -0.49 -0.59 -2.14
N ARG A 138 -0.29 -1.70 -2.86
CA ARG A 138 0.98 -2.05 -3.49
C ARG A 138 1.05 -1.42 -4.88
N PHE A 139 1.99 -0.51 -5.08
CA PHE A 139 2.29 0.13 -6.34
C PHE A 139 3.55 -0.49 -6.94
N VAL A 140 3.44 -0.96 -8.17
CA VAL A 140 4.60 -1.22 -9.04
C VAL A 140 4.68 -0.10 -10.07
N GLN A 141 5.81 0.04 -10.75
CA GLN A 141 5.96 1.07 -11.79
C GLN A 141 4.86 0.94 -12.85
N GLY A 142 4.20 2.05 -13.17
CA GLY A 142 3.07 2.11 -14.10
C GLY A 142 1.73 1.71 -13.50
N LYS A 143 1.67 1.27 -12.23
CA LYS A 143 0.42 0.92 -11.55
C LYS A 143 -0.19 2.13 -10.86
N ASP A 144 -1.51 2.23 -10.96
CA ASP A 144 -2.31 3.19 -10.23
C ASP A 144 -3.31 2.53 -9.26
N TRP A 145 -3.72 3.34 -8.29
CA TRP A 145 -4.81 3.07 -7.36
C TRP A 145 -5.57 4.37 -7.12
N GLY A 146 -6.88 4.27 -6.90
CA GLY A 146 -7.73 5.44 -6.78
C GLY A 146 -9.20 5.07 -6.70
N PHE A 147 -10.04 6.06 -7.01
CA PHE A 147 -11.49 5.94 -6.94
C PHE A 147 -12.08 6.18 -8.31
N LYS A 148 -12.65 5.10 -8.87
CA LYS A 148 -13.36 5.14 -10.15
C LYS A 148 -14.57 6.09 -10.12
N LYS A 149 -15.23 6.18 -8.95
CA LYS A 149 -16.37 7.06 -8.69
C LYS A 149 -16.00 8.03 -7.55
N PHE A 150 -15.08 8.97 -7.81
CA PHE A 150 -14.60 9.89 -6.78
C PHE A 150 -15.65 10.94 -6.41
N ILE A 151 -16.19 11.64 -7.41
CA ILE A 151 -17.26 12.62 -7.21
C ILE A 151 -18.21 12.59 -8.42
N ARG A 152 -19.52 12.71 -8.16
CA ARG A 152 -20.48 12.87 -9.25
C ARG A 152 -20.25 14.19 -9.98
N ARG A 153 -20.38 14.17 -11.29
CA ARG A 153 -20.13 15.33 -12.15
C ARG A 153 -21.14 16.44 -11.93
N ASP A 154 -22.41 16.12 -11.72
CA ASP A 154 -23.43 17.12 -11.41
C ASP A 154 -23.14 17.88 -10.09
N VAL A 155 -22.74 17.16 -9.03
CA VAL A 155 -22.33 17.77 -7.76
C VAL A 155 -21.07 18.62 -7.93
N LEU A 156 -20.11 18.17 -8.74
CA LEU A 156 -18.87 18.90 -9.00
C LEU A 156 -19.13 20.21 -9.76
N MET A 157 -20.02 20.17 -10.76
CA MET A 157 -20.29 21.26 -11.69
C MET A 157 -21.35 22.25 -11.18
N ASP A 158 -22.15 21.87 -10.18
CA ASP A 158 -23.13 22.75 -9.55
C ASP A 158 -22.44 23.83 -8.71
N GLU A 159 -22.59 25.09 -9.15
CA GLU A 159 -21.99 26.28 -8.54
C GLU A 159 -22.36 26.44 -7.07
N ALA A 160 -23.54 25.98 -6.64
CA ALA A 160 -23.99 26.04 -5.26
C ALA A 160 -23.09 25.22 -4.31
N ASN A 161 -22.39 24.21 -4.82
CA ASN A 161 -21.46 23.40 -4.04
C ASN A 161 -20.09 24.07 -3.85
N GLY A 162 -19.76 25.12 -4.61
CA GLY A 162 -18.53 25.90 -4.45
C GLY A 162 -17.23 25.12 -4.66
N LEU A 163 -17.26 24.05 -5.47
CA LEU A 163 -16.14 23.14 -5.70
C LEU A 163 -15.20 23.56 -6.84
N LEU A 164 -15.63 24.51 -7.68
CA LEU A 164 -14.88 25.04 -8.83
C LEU A 164 -14.73 26.57 -8.77
N PRO A 165 -14.11 27.13 -7.71
CA PRO A 165 -13.94 28.59 -7.62
C PRO A 165 -13.13 29.12 -8.80
N ASN A 166 -13.70 30.09 -9.54
CA ASN A 166 -13.15 30.63 -10.79
C ASN A 166 -12.93 29.57 -11.88
N ASP A 167 -13.80 28.57 -11.95
CA ASP A 167 -13.70 27.42 -12.87
C ASP A 167 -12.38 26.63 -12.71
N ARG A 168 -11.92 26.51 -11.46
CA ARG A 168 -10.68 25.79 -11.12
C ARG A 168 -10.96 24.61 -10.20
N LEU A 169 -10.72 23.40 -10.70
CA LEU A 169 -10.69 22.21 -9.86
C LEU A 169 -9.34 22.14 -9.16
N THR A 170 -9.33 22.22 -7.82
CA THR A 170 -8.11 22.05 -7.02
C THR A 170 -8.19 20.79 -6.18
N ILE A 171 -7.32 19.84 -6.48
CA ILE A 171 -7.21 18.55 -5.80
C ILE A 171 -6.02 18.60 -4.84
N LEU A 172 -6.24 18.24 -3.59
CA LEU A 172 -5.18 17.89 -2.65
C LEU A 172 -5.05 16.36 -2.61
N CYS A 173 -3.83 15.89 -2.78
CA CYS A 173 -3.44 14.51 -2.56
C CYS A 173 -2.50 14.43 -1.37
N GLU A 174 -2.81 13.54 -0.43
CA GLU A 174 -1.92 13.13 0.64
C GLU A 174 -1.51 11.68 0.39
N VAL A 175 -0.23 11.35 0.53
CA VAL A 175 0.35 10.01 0.36
C VAL A 175 1.20 9.67 1.57
#